data_AF-A0A0Q5TA59-F1
#
_entry.id   AF-A0A0Q5TA59-F1
#
_cell.length_a   1.000
_cell.length_b   1.000
_cell.length_c   1.000
_cell.angle_alpha   90.00
_cell.angle_beta   90.00
_cell.angle_gamma   90.00
#
_symmetry.space_group_name_H-M   'P 1'
#
loop_
_entity.id
_entity.type
_entity.pdbx_description
1 polymer ?
#
loop_
_entity_poly.entity_id
_entity_poly.type
_entity_poly.pdbx_seq_one_letter_code
_entity_poly.pdbx_strand_id
1 'polypeptide(L)'
;MKNIECHYKDGSLVFSTTKSYSYATAHEVLDAFNLVGLNSRIRLKSGESFNVIGRLHVNYDPFKVNHGNWNEVVSALMHTKRELESRVQAL
;
A
#
# COMPACT_ATOMS: atom_id res chain seq x y z
N MET A 1 -5.90 14.03 -7.11
CA MET A 1 -5.98 12.69 -7.75
C MET A 1 -5.72 11.64 -6.68
N LYS A 2 -6.28 10.42 -6.79
CA LYS A 2 -5.95 9.30 -5.88
C LYS A 2 -4.99 8.35 -6.59
N ASN A 3 -3.72 8.34 -6.19
CA ASN A 3 -2.69 7.48 -6.77
C ASN A 3 -2.65 6.10 -6.09
N ILE A 4 -3.27 5.96 -4.91
CA ILE A 4 -3.17 4.78 -4.07
C ILE A 4 -4.55 4.19 -3.74
N GLU A 5 -4.71 2.91 -4.04
CA GLU A 5 -5.83 2.08 -3.57
C GLU A 5 -5.38 1.20 -2.40
N CYS A 6 -6.31 0.86 -1.51
CA CYS A 6 -6.06 -0.01 -0.38
C CYS A 6 -7.21 -1.01 -0.23
N HIS A 7 -6.89 -2.29 -0.02
CA HIS A 7 -7.86 -3.32 0.33
C HIS A 7 -7.34 -4.17 1.49
N TYR A 8 -8.26 -4.64 2.33
CA TYR A 8 -7.93 -5.58 3.39
C TYR A 8 -7.96 -7.01 2.83
N LYS A 9 -6.91 -7.78 3.11
CA LYS A 9 -6.79 -9.18 2.69
C LYS A 9 -5.87 -9.95 3.65
N ASP A 10 -6.34 -11.09 4.15
CA ASP A 10 -5.56 -12.07 4.92
C ASP A 10 -4.76 -11.41 6.09
N GLY A 11 -5.43 -10.65 6.95
CA GLY A 11 -4.79 -10.00 8.10
C GLY A 11 -3.91 -8.79 7.75
N SER A 12 -3.96 -8.34 6.50
CA SER A 12 -3.07 -7.30 5.98
C SER A 12 -3.84 -6.21 5.22
N LEU A 13 -3.37 -4.97 5.33
CA LEU A 13 -3.75 -3.89 4.42
C LEU A 13 -2.81 -3.93 3.21
N VAL A 14 -3.38 -4.07 2.02
CA VAL A 14 -2.66 -4.15 0.76
C VAL A 14 -2.86 -2.84 0.02
N PHE A 15 -1.79 -2.07 -0.11
CA PHE A 15 -1.73 -0.81 -0.85
C PHE A 15 -1.23 -1.08 -2.27
N SER A 16 -1.83 -0.45 -3.26
CA SER A 16 -1.43 -0.59 -4.68
C SER A 16 -1.52 0.75 -5.38
N THR A 17 -0.67 0.95 -6.37
CA THR A 17 -0.79 2.11 -7.27
C THR A 17 -1.99 1.94 -8.21
N THR A 18 -2.77 3.02 -8.38
CA THR A 18 -3.90 3.04 -9.31
C THR A 18 -3.44 3.18 -10.76
N LYS A 19 -2.27 3.80 -10.96
CA LYS A 19 -1.60 3.94 -12.26
C LYS A 19 -0.44 2.97 -12.39
N SER A 20 -0.02 2.78 -13.63
CA SER A 20 1.18 2.02 -13.97
C SER A 20 2.30 2.99 -14.34
N TYR A 21 3.53 2.61 -14.08
CA TYR A 21 4.72 3.42 -14.22
C TYR A 21 5.78 2.72 -15.08
N SER A 22 6.75 3.48 -15.58
CA SER A 22 7.98 2.92 -16.13
C SER A 22 8.77 2.21 -15.02
N TYR A 23 9.75 1.38 -15.40
CA TYR A 23 10.55 0.65 -14.43
C TYR A 23 11.28 1.57 -13.43
N ALA A 24 11.85 2.67 -13.90
CA ALA A 24 12.57 3.63 -13.06
C ALA A 24 11.64 4.28 -12.03
N THR A 25 10.51 4.84 -12.48
CA THR A 25 9.53 5.46 -11.57
C THR A 25 8.89 4.43 -10.64
N ALA A 26 8.70 3.18 -11.08
CA ALA A 26 8.19 2.12 -10.22
C ALA A 26 9.16 1.78 -9.07
N HIS A 27 10.47 1.94 -9.26
CA HIS A 27 11.47 1.80 -8.18
C HIS A 27 11.42 2.97 -7.20
N GLU A 28 11.28 4.20 -7.68
CA GLU A 28 11.11 5.36 -6.78
C GLU A 28 9.85 5.24 -5.92
N VAL A 29 8.75 4.78 -6.53
CA VAL A 29 7.50 4.49 -5.80
C VAL A 29 7.67 3.30 -4.84
N LEU A 30 8.44 2.28 -5.22
CA LEU A 30 8.77 1.16 -4.33
C LEU A 30 9.51 1.65 -3.08
N ASP A 31 10.49 2.54 -3.24
CA ASP A 31 11.22 3.13 -2.12
C ASP A 31 10.30 3.94 -1.22
N ALA A 32 9.39 4.74 -1.80
CA ALA A 32 8.37 5.45 -1.03
C ALA A 32 7.48 4.51 -0.21
N PHE A 33 7.12 3.34 -0.77
CA PHE A 33 6.35 2.33 -0.04
C PHE A 33 7.16 1.67 1.08
N ASN A 34 8.43 1.34 0.84
CA ASN A 34 9.30 0.74 1.85
C ASN A 34 9.59 1.71 3.00
N LEU A 35 9.74 3.00 2.72
CA LEU A 35 9.96 4.05 3.73
C LEU A 35 8.80 4.18 4.73
N VAL A 36 7.57 3.90 4.31
CA VAL A 36 6.39 3.89 5.20
C VAL A 36 6.18 2.53 5.89
N GLY A 37 7.17 1.64 5.83
CA GLY A 37 7.18 0.36 6.53
C GLY A 37 6.39 -0.75 5.82
N LEU A 38 6.04 -0.59 4.54
CA LEU A 38 5.34 -1.63 3.80
C LEU A 38 6.31 -2.67 3.24
N ASN A 39 5.94 -3.96 3.33
CA ASN A 39 6.60 -5.01 2.56
C ASN A 39 6.12 -4.93 1.11
N SER A 40 6.99 -4.41 0.23
CA SER A 40 6.58 -3.94 -1.08
C SER A 40 7.32 -4.60 -2.23
N ARG A 41 6.67 -4.63 -3.40
CA ARG A 41 7.22 -5.19 -4.62
C ARG A 41 6.66 -4.52 -5.86
N ILE A 42 7.46 -4.53 -6.92
CA ILE A 42 7.07 -4.15 -8.26
C ILE A 42 6.37 -5.35 -8.93
N ARG A 43 5.28 -5.10 -9.65
CA ARG A 43 4.52 -6.09 -10.41
C ARG A 43 4.37 -5.63 -11.86
N LEU A 44 4.77 -6.47 -12.80
CA LEU A 44 4.52 -6.23 -14.22
C LEU A 44 3.01 -6.28 -14.52
N LYS A 45 2.49 -5.27 -15.22
CA LYS A 45 1.09 -5.22 -15.65
C LYS A 45 0.94 -5.61 -17.12
N SER A 46 1.63 -4.89 -18.02
CA SER A 46 1.69 -5.19 -19.46
C SER A 46 2.85 -4.44 -20.12
N GLY A 47 3.55 -5.05 -21.07
CA GLY A 47 4.66 -4.41 -21.77
C GLY A 47 5.75 -3.95 -20.81
N GLU A 48 6.04 -2.65 -20.76
CA GLU A 48 7.00 -2.04 -19.82
C GLU A 48 6.31 -1.20 -18.74
N SER A 49 5.04 -1.51 -18.43
CA SER A 49 4.26 -0.83 -17.40
C SER A 49 4.14 -1.66 -16.13
N PHE A 50 4.49 -1.04 -15.00
CA PHE A 50 4.61 -1.69 -13.70
C PHE A 50 3.70 -1.03 -12.66
N ASN A 51 3.15 -1.82 -11.76
CA ASN A 51 2.48 -1.36 -10.55
C ASN A 51 3.35 -1.64 -9.33
N VAL A 52 3.17 -0.84 -8.28
CA VAL A 52 3.81 -1.11 -6.98
C VAL A 52 2.73 -1.54 -6.00
N ILE A 53 3.01 -2.61 -5.26
CA ILE A 53 2.12 -3.17 -4.24
C ILE A 53 2.90 -3.28 -2.94
N GLY A 54 2.32 -2.80 -1.84
CA GLY A 54 2.86 -2.92 -0.49
C GLY A 54 1.88 -3.54 0.49
N ARG A 55 2.39 -4.25 1.49
CA ARG A 55 1.59 -4.89 2.52
C ARG A 55 1.96 -4.39 3.90
N LEU A 56 0.95 -4.05 4.69
CA LEU A 56 1.05 -3.79 6.13
C LEU A 56 0.30 -4.90 6.87
N HIS A 57 1.00 -5.68 7.68
CA HIS A 57 0.37 -6.66 8.55
C HIS A 57 -0.27 -5.93 9.74
N VAL A 58 -1.58 -6.10 9.92
CA VAL A 58 -2.35 -5.43 10.98
C VAL A 58 -2.87 -6.41 12.03
N ASN A 59 -2.58 -7.71 11.89
CA ASN A 59 -2.93 -8.79 12.84
C ASN A 59 -4.40 -8.74 13.31
N TYR A 60 -5.29 -8.31 12.43
CA TYR A 60 -6.73 -8.27 12.66
C TYR A 60 -7.36 -9.55 12.11
N ASP A 61 -8.36 -10.07 12.82
CA ASP A 61 -9.17 -11.20 12.37
C ASP A 61 -10.65 -10.86 12.64
N PRO A 62 -11.45 -10.57 11.60
CA PRO A 62 -12.84 -10.13 11.77
C PRO A 62 -13.74 -11.20 12.37
N PHE A 63 -13.29 -12.46 12.46
CA PHE A 63 -14.06 -13.57 13.01
C PHE A 63 -13.67 -13.91 14.45
N LYS A 64 -12.64 -13.26 15.01
CA LYS A 64 -12.23 -13.44 16.40
C LYS A 64 -12.72 -12.29 17.27
N VAL A 65 -13.35 -12.63 18.37
CA VAL A 65 -14.01 -11.69 19.31
C VAL A 65 -13.00 -10.77 20.03
N ASN A 66 -11.68 -11.04 19.97
CA ASN A 66 -10.74 -10.48 20.95
C ASN A 66 -9.35 -10.03 20.48
N HIS A 67 -9.12 -9.69 19.20
CA HIS A 67 -7.81 -9.14 18.79
C HIS A 67 -7.92 -8.00 17.77
N GLY A 68 -7.42 -6.84 18.18
CA GLY A 68 -7.29 -5.63 17.36
C GLY A 68 -8.58 -4.83 17.25
N ASN A 69 -8.54 -3.57 17.69
CA ASN A 69 -9.70 -2.71 17.51
C ASN A 69 -9.77 -2.36 16.02
N TRP A 70 -10.88 -2.66 15.32
CA TRP A 70 -11.03 -2.30 13.90
C TRP A 70 -10.67 -0.82 13.63
N ASN A 71 -10.87 0.04 14.63
CA ASN A 71 -10.44 1.44 14.62
C ASN A 71 -8.92 1.62 14.43
N GLU A 72 -8.08 0.74 14.97
CA GLU A 72 -6.62 0.74 14.76
C GLU A 72 -6.28 0.37 13.32
N VAL A 73 -6.96 -0.62 12.73
CA VAL A 73 -6.82 -0.98 11.31
C VAL A 73 -7.19 0.20 10.42
N VAL A 74 -8.32 0.86 10.69
CA VAL A 74 -8.76 2.04 9.96
C VAL A 74 -7.78 3.21 10.15
N SER A 75 -7.25 3.40 11.35
CA SER A 75 -6.27 4.46 11.63
C SER A 75 -4.96 4.22 10.88
N ALA A 76 -4.44 2.99 10.90
CA ALA A 76 -3.27 2.59 10.13
C ALA A 76 -3.50 2.78 8.62
N LEU A 77 -4.66 2.36 8.10
CA LEU A 77 -5.05 2.57 6.72
C LEU A 77 -4.99 4.06 6.34
N MET A 78 -5.65 4.91 7.13
CA MET A 78 -5.76 6.34 6.84
C MET A 78 -4.41 7.04 6.90
N HIS A 79 -3.60 6.70 7.90
CA HIS A 79 -2.26 7.25 8.08
C HIS A 79 -1.34 6.86 6.93
N THR A 80 -1.16 5.56 6.68
CA THR A 80 -0.28 5.04 5.62
C THR A 80 -0.73 5.52 4.25
N LYS A 81 -2.04 5.53 3.97
CA LYS A 81 -2.55 6.04 2.69
C LYS A 81 -2.21 7.51 2.48
N ARG A 82 -2.39 8.35 3.49
CA ARG A 82 -2.09 9.78 3.39
C ARG A 82 -0.61 10.01 3.13
N GLU A 83 0.26 9.29 3.83
CA GLU A 83 1.70 9.43 3.66
C GLU A 83 2.15 8.96 2.26
N LEU A 84 1.64 7.81 1.80
CA LEU A 84 1.91 7.32 0.45
C LEU A 84 1.45 8.30 -0.63
N GLU A 85 0.23 8.83 -0.53
CA GLU A 85 -0.27 9.81 -1.50
C GLU A 85 0.61 11.06 -1.55
N SER A 86 1.05 11.56 -0.38
CA SER A 86 1.94 12.71 -0.30
C SER A 86 3.31 12.44 -0.94
N ARG A 87 3.89 11.25 -0.71
CA ARG A 87 5.21 10.88 -1.24
C ARG A 87 5.15 10.64 -2.75
N VAL A 88 4.17 9.89 -3.21
CA VAL A 88 4.00 9.57 -4.64
C VAL A 88 3.61 10.79 -5.46
N GLN A 89 2.91 11.77 -4.89
CA GLN A 89 2.60 13.02 -5.59
C GLN A 89 3.83 13.95 -5.72
N ALA A 90 4.85 13.77 -4.89
CA ALA A 90 6.09 14.55 -4.95
C ALA A 90 7.12 13.99 -5.96
N LEU A 91 6.86 12.82 -6.53
CA LEU A 91 7.62 12.19 -7.61
C LEU A 91 7.05 12.65 -8.96
#